data_AF-A0A7V9D230-F1
#
_entry.id   AF-A0A7V9D230-F1
#
_cell.length_a   1.000
_cell.length_b   1.000
_cell.length_c   1.000
_cell.angle_alpha   90.00
_cell.angle_beta   90.00
_cell.angle_gamma   90.00
#
_symmetry.space_group_name_H-M   'P 1'
#
loop_
_entity.id
_entity.type
_entity.pdbx_description
1 polymer ?
#
loop_
_entity_poly.entity_id
_entity_poly.type
_entity_poly.pdbx_seq_one_letter_code
_entity_poly.pdbx_strand_id
1 'polypeptide(L)'
;MDGALYFDGIPTARWARNMAANPAVTVHLESGDDVLILEGVGEDVERVDDADLAARIVEAWDAKYGRVHPQPATNGIFRLRPRTARGWSRFPDDATLWRFPDV
;
A
#
# COMPACT_ATOMS: atom_id res chain seq x y z
N MET A 1 3.39 2.98 -6.48
CA MET A 1 3.69 2.84 -7.91
C MET A 1 2.38 2.62 -8.66
N ASP A 2 2.21 3.17 -9.85
CA ASP A 2 1.02 2.96 -10.71
C ASP A 2 -0.33 3.21 -10.01
N GLY A 3 -0.41 4.31 -9.24
CA GLY A 3 -1.61 4.65 -8.49
C GLY A 3 -1.90 3.73 -7.28
N ALA A 4 -0.94 2.88 -6.90
CA ALA A 4 -1.11 1.90 -5.84
C ALA A 4 0.02 1.91 -4.80
N LEU A 5 -0.32 1.47 -3.59
CA LEU A 5 0.64 1.13 -2.55
C LEU A 5 0.80 -0.40 -2.51
N TYR A 6 2.03 -0.87 -2.72
CA TYR A 6 2.38 -2.28 -2.58
C TYR A 6 3.04 -2.51 -1.21
N PHE A 7 2.68 -3.61 -0.57
CA PHE A 7 3.21 -4.00 0.73
C PHE A 7 3.27 -5.52 0.84
N ASP A 8 4.11 -6.02 1.75
CA ASP A 8 4.42 -7.43 1.90
C ASP A 8 3.81 -7.97 3.20
N GLY A 9 3.48 -9.25 3.20
CA GLY A 9 3.14 -9.99 4.40
C GLY A 9 2.78 -11.44 4.10
N ILE A 10 2.19 -12.12 5.07
CA ILE A 10 1.77 -13.51 4.94
C ILE A 10 0.23 -13.60 4.82
N PRO A 11 -0.32 -14.35 3.83
CA PRO A 11 -1.78 -14.49 3.67
C PRO A 11 -2.50 -15.08 4.90
N THR A 12 -1.78 -15.80 5.76
CA THR A 12 -2.30 -16.37 7.01
C THR A 12 -2.44 -15.35 8.14
N ALA A 13 -1.85 -14.16 8.00
CA ALA A 13 -1.97 -13.09 8.98
C ALA A 13 -3.44 -12.72 9.22
N ARG A 14 -3.75 -12.27 10.43
CA ARG A 14 -5.13 -11.87 10.77
C ARG A 14 -5.59 -10.70 9.90
N TRP A 15 -4.75 -9.70 9.68
CA TRP A 15 -5.11 -8.53 8.87
C TRP A 15 -5.37 -8.92 7.41
N ALA A 16 -4.58 -9.85 6.84
CA ALA A 16 -4.75 -10.32 5.46
C ALA A 16 -6.09 -11.06 5.31
N ARG A 17 -6.43 -11.95 6.25
CA ARG A 17 -7.74 -12.62 6.28
C ARG A 17 -8.91 -11.65 6.47
N ASN A 18 -8.74 -10.63 7.30
CA ASN A 18 -9.76 -9.60 7.49
C ASN A 18 -9.96 -8.80 6.19
N MET A 19 -8.88 -8.46 5.50
CA MET A 19 -8.91 -7.76 4.21
C MET A 19 -9.56 -8.60 3.11
N ALA A 20 -9.30 -9.91 3.07
CA ALA A 20 -9.97 -10.81 2.13
C ALA A 20 -11.49 -10.87 2.35
N ALA A 21 -11.95 -10.76 3.60
CA ALA A 21 -13.38 -10.73 3.94
C ALA A 21 -14.01 -9.33 3.74
N ASN A 22 -13.24 -8.27 3.95
CA ASN A 22 -13.64 -6.88 3.73
C ASN A 22 -12.45 -6.08 3.20
N PRO A 23 -12.45 -5.71 1.90
CA PRO A 23 -11.29 -5.10 1.27
C PRO A 23 -11.13 -3.61 1.60
N ALA A 24 -12.01 -3.03 2.43
CA ALA A 24 -11.84 -1.65 2.89
C ALA A 24 -10.62 -1.54 3.81
N VAL A 25 -9.58 -0.84 3.34
CA VAL A 25 -8.30 -0.70 4.03
C VAL A 25 -7.96 0.77 4.26
N THR A 26 -7.40 1.05 5.43
CA THR A 26 -6.77 2.32 5.77
C THR A 26 -5.31 2.08 6.10
N VAL A 27 -4.42 2.87 5.50
CA VAL A 27 -2.99 2.90 5.83
C VAL A 27 -2.62 4.31 6.24
N HIS A 28 -1.86 4.46 7.32
CA HIS A 28 -1.36 5.76 7.75
C HIS A 28 0.10 5.68 8.18
N LEU A 29 0.79 6.82 8.14
CA LEU A 29 2.09 6.97 8.79
C LEU A 29 1.93 6.93 10.31
N GLU A 30 2.94 6.48 11.01
CA GLU A 30 2.98 6.48 12.48
C GLU A 30 3.13 7.89 13.07
N SER A 31 3.68 8.82 12.29
CA SER A 31 3.89 10.21 12.71
C SER A 31 2.55 10.94 12.83
N GLY A 32 2.32 11.54 14.00
CA GLY A 32 1.20 12.46 14.22
C GLY A 32 1.48 13.88 13.72
N ASP A 33 2.74 14.19 13.42
CA ASP A 33 3.18 15.50 12.93
C ASP A 33 3.23 15.53 11.40
N ASP A 34 3.67 14.44 10.77
CA ASP A 34 3.69 14.25 9.32
C ASP A 34 2.60 13.27 8.91
N VAL A 35 1.37 13.77 8.80
CA VAL A 35 0.22 12.90 8.60
C VAL A 35 -0.02 12.62 7.13
N LEU A 36 -0.13 11.33 6.81
CA LEU A 36 -0.70 10.83 5.57
C LEU A 36 -1.59 9.63 5.91
N ILE A 37 -2.84 9.68 5.46
CA ILE A 37 -3.84 8.61 5.60
C ILE A 37 -4.36 8.28 4.21
N LEU A 38 -4.22 7.03 3.80
CA LEU A 38 -4.77 6.47 2.56
C LEU A 38 -5.94 5.57 2.90
N GLU A 39 -7.08 5.78 2.26
CA GLU A 39 -8.25 4.89 2.35
C GLU A 39 -8.58 4.35 0.95
N GLY A 40 -8.87 3.06 0.86
CA GLY A 40 -9.14 2.43 -0.44
C GLY A 40 -9.45 0.95 -0.35
N VAL A 41 -9.19 0.25 -1.47
CA VAL A 41 -9.45 -1.18 -1.63
C VAL A 41 -8.13 -1.93 -1.58
N GLY A 42 -8.02 -2.85 -0.62
CA GLY A 42 -6.89 -3.76 -0.47
C GLY A 42 -7.18 -5.13 -1.09
N GLU A 43 -6.16 -5.74 -1.69
CA GLU A 43 -6.24 -7.10 -2.25
C GLU A 43 -4.91 -7.85 -2.07
N ASP A 44 -5.01 -9.18 -1.95
CA ASP A 44 -3.86 -10.08 -2.13
C ASP A 44 -3.58 -10.18 -3.62
N VAL A 45 -2.34 -9.90 -4.02
CA VAL A 45 -1.95 -10.00 -5.44
C VAL A 45 -1.65 -11.45 -5.81
N GLU A 46 -1.57 -12.36 -4.82
CA GLU A 46 -1.24 -13.79 -4.87
C GLU A 46 0.09 -14.10 -5.54
N ARG A 47 0.28 -13.66 -6.77
CA ARG A 47 1.48 -13.72 -7.58
C ARG A 47 1.48 -12.60 -8.63
N VAL A 48 2.60 -11.90 -8.74
CA VAL A 48 2.83 -10.91 -9.79
C VAL A 48 3.44 -11.60 -11.02
N ASP A 49 2.59 -11.88 -12.01
CA ASP A 49 3.01 -12.53 -13.27
C ASP A 49 3.70 -11.59 -14.27
N ASP A 50 3.45 -10.29 -14.14
CA ASP A 50 4.12 -9.26 -14.93
C ASP A 50 5.55 -9.07 -14.41
N ALA A 51 6.53 -9.51 -15.21
CA ALA A 51 7.95 -9.46 -14.86
C ALA A 51 8.46 -8.03 -14.66
N ASP A 52 7.95 -7.06 -15.44
CA ASP A 52 8.36 -5.66 -15.34
C ASP A 52 7.82 -5.05 -14.03
N LEU A 53 6.57 -5.35 -13.69
CA LEU A 53 5.99 -4.94 -12.40
C LEU A 53 6.73 -5.59 -11.22
N ALA A 54 7.05 -6.89 -11.31
CA ALA A 54 7.78 -7.59 -10.26
C ALA A 54 9.16 -6.97 -10.01
N ALA A 55 9.90 -6.67 -11.09
CA ALA A 55 11.21 -6.01 -10.99
C ALA A 55 11.12 -4.62 -10.33
N ARG A 56 10.13 -3.82 -10.73
CA ARG A 56 9.89 -2.48 -10.15
C ARG A 56 9.50 -2.54 -8.68
N ILE A 57 8.77 -3.57 -8.25
CA ILE A 57 8.45 -3.79 -6.83
C ILE A 57 9.73 -4.03 -6.03
N VAL A 58 10.62 -4.92 -6.51
CA VAL A 58 11.90 -5.21 -5.84
C VAL A 58 12.77 -3.95 -5.79
N GLU A 59 12.91 -3.23 -6.90
CA GLU A 59 13.71 -1.99 -6.97
C GLU A 59 13.22 -0.93 -5.97
N ALA A 60 11.91 -0.67 -5.92
CA ALA A 60 11.34 0.29 -4.98
C ALA A 60 11.50 -0.13 -3.52
N TRP A 61 11.44 -1.44 -3.26
CA TRP A 61 11.65 -2.00 -1.93
C TRP A 61 13.10 -1.81 -1.47
N ASP A 62 14.06 -2.07 -2.36
CA ASP A 62 15.49 -1.95 -2.08
C ASP A 62 15.89 -0.52 -1.81
N ALA A 63 15.38 0.41 -2.62
CA ALA A 63 15.59 1.83 -2.40
C ALA A 63 15.09 2.29 -1.01
N LYS A 64 14.03 1.66 -0.49
CA LYS A 64 13.43 2.01 0.82
C LYS A 64 14.11 1.32 2.00
N TYR A 65 14.41 0.02 1.89
CA TYR A 65 14.82 -0.81 3.03
C TYR A 65 16.24 -1.38 2.93
N GLY A 66 16.76 -1.63 1.73
CA GLY A 66 18.14 -2.07 1.46
C GLY A 66 18.62 -3.35 2.18
N ARG A 67 17.71 -4.21 2.67
CA ARG A 67 18.07 -5.35 3.55
C ARG A 67 17.26 -6.63 3.30
N VAL A 68 15.99 -6.51 2.93
CA VAL A 68 15.07 -7.64 2.73
C VAL A 68 14.34 -7.42 1.42
N HIS A 69 14.39 -8.41 0.53
CA HIS A 69 13.77 -8.35 -0.79
C HIS A 69 12.44 -9.10 -0.76
N PRO A 70 11.34 -8.50 -1.25
CA PRO A 70 10.09 -9.22 -1.45
C PRO A 70 10.26 -10.27 -2.56
N GLN A 71 9.34 -11.24 -2.62
CA GLN A 71 9.31 -12.23 -3.69
C GLN A 71 7.99 -12.13 -4.48
N PRO A 72 7.82 -11.12 -5.36
CA PRO A 72 6.53 -10.88 -6.02
C PRO A 72 6.04 -12.04 -6.88
N ALA A 73 6.95 -12.86 -7.41
CA ALA A 73 6.63 -14.00 -8.27
C ALA A 73 6.18 -15.26 -7.50
N THR A 74 6.22 -15.26 -6.16
CA THR A 74 5.78 -16.41 -5.34
C THR A 74 4.46 -16.11 -4.65
N ASN A 75 4.48 -15.29 -3.60
CA ASN A 75 3.32 -14.77 -2.89
C ASN A 75 3.70 -13.67 -1.90
N GLY A 76 2.72 -13.18 -1.15
CA GLY A 76 2.93 -12.28 -0.03
C GLY A 76 2.93 -10.80 -0.40
N ILE A 77 2.72 -10.46 -1.68
CA ILE A 77 2.51 -9.08 -2.10
C ILE A 77 1.02 -8.75 -2.07
N PHE A 78 0.71 -7.66 -1.39
CA PHE A 78 -0.61 -7.06 -1.32
C PHE A 78 -0.58 -5.67 -1.95
N ARG A 79 -1.74 -5.24 -2.42
CA ARG A 79 -1.92 -3.92 -3.02
C ARG A 79 -3.08 -3.19 -2.35
N LEU A 80 -2.87 -1.90 -2.06
CA LEU A 80 -3.92 -0.93 -1.79
C LEU A 80 -4.06 -0.02 -3.02
N ARG A 81 -5.27 0.08 -3.56
CA ARG A 81 -5.67 1.15 -4.49
C ARG A 81 -6.37 2.26 -3.71
N PRO A 82 -5.74 3.42 -3.48
CA PRO A 82 -6.34 4.52 -2.74
C PRO A 82 -7.51 5.13 -3.52
N ARG A 83 -8.61 5.40 -2.82
CA ARG A 83 -9.72 6.24 -3.30
C ARG A 83 -9.64 7.65 -2.75
N THR A 84 -9.14 7.78 -1.53
CA THR A 84 -8.90 9.08 -0.90
C THR A 84 -7.58 9.09 -0.17
N ALA A 85 -6.96 10.27 -0.11
CA ALA A 85 -5.85 10.53 0.79
C ALA A 85 -6.15 11.78 1.62
N ARG A 86 -5.74 11.79 2.88
CA ARG A 86 -5.70 13.00 3.72
C ARG A 86 -4.30 13.19 4.23
N GLY A 87 -3.86 14.44 4.34
CA GLY A 87 -2.54 14.74 4.88
C GLY A 87 -2.40 16.18 5.33
N TRP A 88 -1.51 16.38 6.28
CA TRP A 88 -1.17 17.66 6.90
C TRP A 88 0.18 17.56 7.61
N SER A 89 0.87 18.69 7.71
CA SER A 89 2.02 18.89 8.61
C SER A 89 1.73 19.90 9.72
N ARG A 90 0.65 20.68 9.57
CA ARG A 90 0.14 21.61 10.57
C ARG A 90 -1.37 21.67 10.50
N PHE A 91 -2.03 21.04 11.46
CA PHE A 91 -3.49 21.06 11.51
C PHE A 91 -4.03 22.35 12.17
N PRO A 92 -5.05 23.03 11.59
CA PRO A 92 -5.73 22.71 10.32
C PRO A 92 -5.12 23.42 9.09
N ASP A 93 -4.11 24.26 9.28
CA ASP A 93 -3.56 25.20 8.29
C ASP A 93 -3.27 24.61 6.90
N ASP A 94 -2.69 23.40 6.83
CA ASP A 94 -2.31 22.76 5.56
C ASP A 94 -3.07 21.46 5.26
N ALA A 95 -4.16 21.22 5.98
CA ALA A 95 -4.95 20.00 5.82
C ALA A 95 -5.54 19.89 4.41
N THR A 96 -5.19 18.80 3.73
CA THR A 96 -5.59 18.53 2.34
C THR A 96 -6.30 17.19 2.22
N LEU A 97 -7.35 17.16 1.39
CA LEU A 97 -8.05 15.94 0.98
C LEU A 97 -7.90 15.74 -0.53
N TRP A 98 -7.34 14.61 -0.92
CA TRP A 98 -7.31 14.14 -2.30
C TRP A 98 -8.38 13.08 -2.54
N ARG A 99 -9.00 13.12 -3.71
CA ARG A 99 -9.89 12.08 -4.23
C ARG A 99 -9.33 11.57 -5.55
N PHE A 100 -9.21 10.26 -5.67
CA PHE A 100 -8.75 9.59 -6.88
C PHE A 100 -9.94 9.01 -7.64
N PRO A 101 -9.92 9.01 -8.98
CA PRO A 101 -10.95 8.34 -9.75
C PRO A 101 -10.91 6.83 -9.49
N ASP A 102 -12.07 6.17 -9.54
CA ASP A 102 -12.10 4.71 -9.63
C ASP A 102 -11.55 4.32 -11.02
N VAL A 103 -10.43 3.59 -11.04
CA VAL A 103 -9.74 3.10 -12.25
C VAL A 103 -10.04 1.63 -12.47
#